data_AF-V9KQ37-F1
#
_entry.id   AF-V9KQ37-F1
#
_cell.length_a   1.000
_cell.length_b   1.000
_cell.length_c   1.000
_cell.angle_alpha   90.00
_cell.angle_beta   90.00
_cell.angle_gamma   90.00
#
_symmetry.space_group_name_H-M   'P 1'
#
loop_
_entity.id
_entity.type
_entity.pdbx_description
1 polymer ?
#
loop_
_entity_poly.entity_id
_entity_poly.type
_entity_poly.pdbx_seq_one_letter_code
_entity_poly.pdbx_strand_id
1 'polypeptide(L)'
;FSVDGYLVSGSLNRLLLMLDPSPTVYEADTVNIFDFQWVTETALVESPQLLFGLLRQKISSLEDMALPNSFDFGQAKRIHCEADEIRQQCVNFLQYIKVFLFRYLEPSRELSEESVHPYDEVEAKLPSVLVEELHALTLYIGHLGELPSNILGTLTTQKQGKIFPPSWHLLHLHLDIHWSILEILHILGEKMLGQVVYAHQFMNLTGENLTSTSLFEDHCNNLLRDLIGLAVNRYIEVRPSEVLTTCHYQCGCVKELWALVIQLLNHRKKASHTGAFWSWLNNHLRNMLQGVGSMEGVHLWDITHCKDPLGFNWWLVTHLAMLHLFDRSGTTDEKKPMENNWKFVEELLKLSCPSQAGVLEEHLRMHLQCCLTLCELWDPNLTTVTTLWEYYSKHLNGAFNIPWLGLKGLASVSKSPFSMLEMTKICCCGDQSPNLYQSENSFQFFLRILALQMKKGKETSGTHPWKQLKGRIYSKFHQRKMQELSEMGLQNFISLFLVLSAVAEMEDVVSRVSDLLDLLNPSLLSVTQRSLMWRGCFAFLLMYEEKNIDVSFLATKLSDAFQKVAKEFYLKTTDFTRKVTLWTLLSTYMDAVQEVFETSSYLHLSEEKLL
;
A
#
# COMPACT_ATOMS: atom_id res chain seq x y z
N PHE A 1 -2.13 3.25 -18.40
CA PHE A 1 -1.44 2.06 -18.93
C PHE A 1 -1.13 2.28 -20.41
N SER A 2 -0.39 1.39 -21.08
CA SER A 2 -0.13 1.52 -22.52
C SER A 2 -1.42 1.25 -23.31
N VAL A 3 -1.60 1.87 -24.48
CA VAL A 3 -2.76 1.60 -25.35
C VAL A 3 -2.75 0.15 -25.80
N ASP A 4 -1.57 -0.37 -26.16
CA ASP A 4 -1.37 -1.77 -26.54
C ASP A 4 -1.26 -2.72 -25.34
N GLY A 5 -1.46 -2.23 -24.12
CA GLY A 5 -1.39 -3.03 -22.90
C GLY A 5 -2.62 -3.93 -22.71
N TYR A 6 -2.47 -5.04 -21.99
CA TYR A 6 -3.52 -6.02 -21.71
C TYR A 6 -4.78 -5.44 -21.04
N LEU A 7 -4.63 -4.37 -20.25
CA LEU A 7 -5.76 -3.70 -19.60
C LEU A 7 -6.54 -2.81 -20.58
N VAL A 8 -5.85 -1.92 -21.30
CA VAL A 8 -6.48 -0.91 -22.17
C VAL A 8 -7.03 -1.53 -23.46
N SER A 9 -6.34 -2.54 -24.00
CA SER A 9 -6.84 -3.32 -25.14
C SER A 9 -8.10 -4.14 -24.80
N GLY A 10 -8.42 -4.28 -23.51
CA GLY A 10 -9.54 -5.10 -23.04
C GLY A 10 -9.24 -6.60 -22.99
N SER A 11 -8.01 -7.03 -23.29
CA SER A 11 -7.60 -8.45 -23.25
C SER A 11 -7.93 -9.12 -21.91
N LEU A 12 -7.58 -8.47 -20.79
CA LEU A 12 -7.91 -8.98 -19.46
C LEU A 12 -9.42 -9.13 -19.27
N ASN A 13 -10.21 -8.12 -19.68
CA ASN A 13 -11.65 -8.17 -19.47
C ASN A 13 -12.29 -9.30 -20.29
N ARG A 14 -11.80 -9.58 -21.50
CA ARG A 14 -12.25 -10.71 -22.32
C ARG A 14 -11.90 -12.04 -21.66
N LEU A 15 -10.67 -12.18 -21.16
CA LEU A 15 -10.22 -13.36 -20.40
C LEU A 15 -11.16 -13.64 -19.22
N LEU A 16 -11.38 -12.65 -18.34
CA LEU A 16 -12.18 -12.81 -17.12
C LEU A 16 -13.70 -12.96 -17.37
N LEU A 17 -14.17 -12.71 -18.59
CA LEU A 17 -15.56 -12.91 -19.00
C LEU A 17 -15.73 -14.15 -19.88
N MET A 18 -14.66 -14.93 -20.08
CA MET A 18 -14.65 -16.07 -20.99
C MET A 18 -15.18 -15.70 -22.39
N LEU A 19 -14.71 -14.57 -22.91
CA LEU A 19 -14.94 -14.15 -24.29
C LEU A 19 -13.76 -14.53 -25.16
N ASP A 20 -13.98 -14.57 -26.48
CA ASP A 20 -12.94 -14.83 -27.46
C ASP A 20 -11.71 -13.92 -27.22
N PRO A 21 -10.52 -14.48 -26.92
CA PRO A 21 -9.32 -13.72 -26.61
C PRO A 21 -8.85 -12.80 -27.75
N SER A 22 -9.15 -13.14 -29.01
CA SER A 22 -8.78 -12.31 -30.16
C SER A 22 -9.77 -12.49 -31.32
N PRO A 23 -10.90 -11.77 -31.31
CA PRO A 23 -12.03 -12.04 -32.20
C PRO A 23 -11.73 -11.82 -33.68
N THR A 24 -10.71 -11.04 -34.04
CA THR A 24 -10.39 -10.68 -35.43
C THR A 24 -9.13 -11.37 -35.95
N VAL A 25 -8.54 -12.30 -35.19
CA VAL A 25 -7.28 -12.97 -35.54
C VAL A 25 -7.49 -14.48 -35.55
N TYR A 26 -6.75 -15.20 -36.40
CA TYR A 26 -6.83 -16.65 -36.59
C TYR A 26 -8.20 -17.15 -37.09
N GLU A 27 -8.85 -16.39 -37.99
CA GLU A 27 -10.11 -16.80 -38.63
C GLU A 27 -9.91 -17.64 -39.91
N ALA A 28 -8.71 -17.59 -40.50
CA ALA A 28 -8.40 -18.32 -41.72
C ALA A 28 -8.08 -19.80 -41.45
N ASP A 29 -8.32 -20.66 -42.45
CA ASP A 29 -8.02 -22.10 -42.39
C ASP A 29 -6.54 -22.41 -42.10
N THR A 30 -5.66 -21.45 -42.43
CA THR A 30 -4.22 -21.55 -42.16
C THR A 30 -3.68 -20.37 -41.38
N VAL A 31 -2.70 -20.65 -40.54
CA VAL A 31 -2.00 -19.67 -39.69
C VAL A 31 -0.50 -19.79 -39.90
N ASN A 32 0.19 -18.64 -39.98
CA ASN A 32 1.64 -18.61 -40.01
C ASN A 32 2.18 -18.54 -38.56
N ILE A 33 2.92 -19.57 -38.15
CA ILE A 33 3.55 -19.65 -36.83
C ILE A 33 5.03 -20.00 -37.04
N PHE A 34 5.92 -19.15 -36.50
CA PHE A 34 7.37 -19.26 -36.65
C PHE A 34 7.83 -19.43 -38.11
N ASP A 35 7.23 -18.67 -39.02
CA ASP A 35 7.53 -18.66 -40.46
C ASP A 35 7.11 -19.94 -41.22
N PHE A 36 6.34 -20.82 -40.57
CA PHE A 36 5.71 -21.99 -41.18
C PHE A 36 4.20 -21.82 -41.27
N GLN A 37 3.58 -22.34 -42.33
CA GLN A 37 2.13 -22.34 -42.51
C GLN A 37 1.54 -23.63 -41.92
N TRP A 38 0.55 -23.47 -41.04
CA TRP A 38 -0.12 -24.55 -40.33
C TRP A 38 -1.63 -24.50 -40.57
N VAL A 39 -2.32 -25.63 -40.39
CA VAL A 39 -3.79 -25.66 -40.34
C VAL A 39 -4.25 -25.17 -38.97
N THR A 40 -5.03 -24.09 -38.95
CA THR A 40 -5.38 -23.34 -37.73
C THR A 40 -6.07 -24.20 -36.66
N GLU A 41 -6.90 -25.16 -37.07
CA GLU A 41 -7.72 -25.97 -36.17
C GLU A 41 -7.00 -27.23 -35.65
N THR A 42 -5.90 -27.66 -36.27
CA THR A 42 -5.24 -28.94 -35.94
C THR A 42 -3.80 -28.78 -35.47
N ALA A 43 -3.13 -27.66 -35.76
CA ALA A 43 -1.68 -27.53 -35.55
C ALA A 43 -1.24 -27.79 -34.11
N LEU A 44 -2.04 -27.34 -33.13
CA LEU A 44 -1.70 -27.51 -31.71
C LEU A 44 -1.91 -28.96 -31.24
N VAL A 45 -2.86 -29.69 -31.84
CA VAL A 45 -3.14 -31.10 -31.55
C VAL A 45 -2.09 -32.00 -32.20
N GLU A 46 -1.76 -31.75 -33.47
CA GLU A 46 -0.87 -32.60 -34.26
C GLU A 46 0.61 -32.39 -33.93
N SER A 47 1.02 -31.19 -33.52
CA SER A 47 2.44 -30.83 -33.37
C SER A 47 2.77 -29.96 -32.15
N PRO A 48 2.24 -30.25 -30.94
CA PRO A 48 2.49 -29.41 -29.77
C PRO A 48 3.99 -29.32 -29.42
N GLN A 49 4.69 -30.46 -29.38
CA GLN A 49 6.11 -30.52 -29.03
C GLN A 49 7.01 -29.74 -30.00
N LEU A 50 6.70 -29.81 -31.30
CA LEU A 50 7.44 -29.08 -32.34
C LEU A 50 7.21 -27.58 -32.22
N LEU A 51 5.96 -27.14 -32.03
CA LEU A 51 5.62 -25.72 -31.87
C LEU A 51 6.29 -25.11 -30.62
N PHE A 52 6.27 -25.81 -29.48
CA PHE A 52 6.99 -25.38 -28.28
C PHE A 52 8.51 -25.46 -28.45
N GLY A 53 9.02 -26.42 -29.24
CA GLY A 53 10.43 -26.49 -29.62
C GLY A 53 10.88 -25.26 -30.43
N LEU A 54 10.07 -24.82 -31.40
CA LEU A 54 10.31 -23.61 -32.20
C LEU A 54 10.25 -22.34 -31.33
N LEU A 55 9.30 -22.28 -30.38
CA LEU A 55 9.25 -21.19 -29.39
C LEU A 55 10.57 -21.10 -28.61
N ARG A 56 11.05 -22.22 -28.04
CA ARG A 56 12.32 -22.27 -27.31
C ARG A 56 13.50 -21.85 -28.19
N GLN A 57 13.54 -22.29 -29.45
CA GLN A 57 14.58 -21.88 -30.39
C GLN A 57 14.60 -20.36 -30.62
N LYS A 58 13.42 -19.74 -30.79
CA LYS A 58 13.31 -18.28 -30.98
C LYS A 58 13.71 -17.51 -29.71
N ILE A 59 13.38 -18.03 -28.53
CA ILE A 59 13.85 -17.46 -27.24
C ILE A 59 15.38 -17.53 -27.16
N SER A 60 16.01 -18.69 -27.39
CA SER A 60 17.48 -18.80 -27.40
C SER A 60 18.15 -17.89 -28.43
N SER A 61 17.55 -17.73 -29.61
CA SER A 61 18.07 -16.78 -30.61
C SER A 61 18.09 -15.35 -30.08
N LEU A 62 17.09 -14.95 -29.29
CA LEU A 62 17.01 -13.63 -28.69
C LEU A 62 17.98 -13.48 -27.50
N GLU A 63 18.19 -14.54 -26.73
CA GLU A 63 19.20 -14.62 -25.67
C GLU A 63 20.61 -14.40 -26.25
N ASP A 64 20.95 -15.09 -27.34
CA ASP A 64 22.23 -14.96 -28.04
C ASP A 64 22.45 -13.51 -28.54
N MET A 65 21.40 -12.85 -29.02
CA MET A 65 21.44 -11.44 -29.43
C MET A 65 21.60 -10.47 -28.23
N ALA A 66 21.11 -10.85 -27.05
CA ALA A 66 21.18 -10.03 -25.83
C ALA A 66 22.54 -10.11 -25.13
N LEU A 67 23.38 -11.08 -25.48
CA LEU A 67 24.75 -11.16 -24.97
C LEU A 67 25.56 -9.91 -25.36
N PRO A 68 26.44 -9.43 -24.47
CA PRO A 68 27.23 -8.22 -24.70
C PRO A 68 28.29 -8.44 -25.78
N ASN A 69 27.89 -8.32 -27.04
CA ASN A 69 28.79 -8.19 -28.18
C ASN A 69 28.96 -6.70 -28.52
N SER A 70 30.13 -6.30 -29.01
CA SER A 70 30.39 -4.91 -29.42
C SER A 70 29.60 -4.58 -30.70
N PHE A 71 28.32 -4.25 -30.54
CA PHE A 71 27.48 -3.87 -31.67
C PHE A 71 27.82 -2.46 -32.15
N ASP A 72 28.12 -2.35 -33.43
CA ASP A 72 28.37 -1.06 -34.08
C ASP A 72 27.07 -0.23 -34.12
N PHE A 73 27.15 1.06 -33.78
CA PHE A 73 26.00 1.96 -33.66
C PHE A 73 25.15 2.01 -34.96
N GLY A 74 25.77 1.75 -36.11
CA GLY A 74 25.11 1.68 -37.42
C GLY A 74 24.13 0.50 -37.60
N GLN A 75 24.22 -0.55 -36.77
CA GLN A 75 23.37 -1.76 -36.87
C GLN A 75 22.21 -1.79 -35.86
N ALA A 76 22.15 -0.82 -34.93
CA ALA A 76 21.20 -0.82 -33.83
C ALA A 76 19.72 -0.90 -34.28
N LYS A 77 19.35 -0.24 -35.38
CA LYS A 77 18.00 -0.29 -35.93
C LYS A 77 17.63 -1.68 -36.46
N ARG A 78 18.55 -2.33 -37.20
CA ARG A 78 18.32 -3.67 -37.74
C ARG A 78 18.16 -4.69 -36.62
N ILE A 79 19.07 -4.64 -35.65
CA ILE A 79 19.06 -5.51 -34.47
C ILE A 79 17.79 -5.33 -33.65
N HIS A 80 17.33 -4.08 -33.48
CA HIS A 80 16.06 -3.80 -32.80
C HIS A 80 14.86 -4.40 -33.53
N CYS A 81 14.78 -4.25 -34.85
CA CYS A 81 13.68 -4.81 -35.66
C CYS A 81 13.67 -6.35 -35.62
N GLU A 82 14.84 -6.98 -35.73
CA GLU A 82 14.98 -8.44 -35.66
C GLU A 82 14.59 -8.98 -34.27
N ALA A 83 15.04 -8.33 -33.20
CA ALA A 83 14.66 -8.69 -31.84
C ALA A 83 13.16 -8.47 -31.55
N ASP A 84 12.57 -7.40 -32.10
CA ASP A 84 11.13 -7.14 -32.02
C ASP A 84 10.34 -8.22 -32.75
N GLU A 85 10.75 -8.57 -33.98
CA GLU A 85 10.13 -9.62 -34.78
C GLU A 85 10.13 -10.97 -34.05
N ILE A 86 11.27 -11.37 -33.47
CA ILE A 86 11.37 -12.59 -32.66
C ILE A 86 10.39 -12.54 -31.49
N ARG A 87 10.35 -11.44 -30.73
CA ARG A 87 9.41 -11.27 -29.62
C ARG A 87 7.96 -11.39 -30.10
N GLN A 88 7.59 -10.72 -31.19
CA GLN A 88 6.24 -10.78 -31.75
C GLN A 88 5.87 -12.20 -32.19
N GLN A 89 6.78 -12.95 -32.82
CA GLN A 89 6.53 -14.35 -33.19
C GLN A 89 6.20 -15.21 -31.95
N CYS A 90 6.95 -15.05 -30.85
CA CYS A 90 6.70 -15.75 -29.60
C CYS A 90 5.35 -15.36 -28.97
N VAL A 91 5.06 -14.05 -28.88
CA VAL A 91 3.78 -13.54 -28.33
C VAL A 91 2.59 -14.00 -29.17
N ASN A 92 2.72 -13.97 -30.50
CA ASN A 92 1.68 -14.45 -31.42
C ASN A 92 1.42 -15.95 -31.26
N PHE A 93 2.44 -16.77 -31.05
CA PHE A 93 2.24 -18.18 -30.78
C PHE A 93 1.48 -18.43 -29.47
N LEU A 94 1.82 -17.71 -28.39
CA LEU A 94 1.11 -17.81 -27.12
C LEU A 94 -0.34 -17.31 -27.25
N GLN A 95 -0.57 -16.27 -28.04
CA GLN A 95 -1.91 -15.78 -28.36
C GLN A 95 -2.71 -16.83 -29.16
N TYR A 96 -2.06 -17.50 -30.12
CA TYR A 96 -2.67 -18.59 -30.88
C TYR A 96 -3.13 -19.73 -29.94
N ILE A 97 -2.32 -20.15 -28.96
CA ILE A 97 -2.74 -21.16 -27.97
C ILE A 97 -4.02 -20.74 -27.26
N LYS A 98 -4.10 -19.48 -26.79
CA LYS A 98 -5.29 -18.97 -26.08
C LYS A 98 -6.54 -19.00 -26.96
N VAL A 99 -6.42 -18.57 -28.22
CA VAL A 99 -7.52 -18.59 -29.19
C VAL A 99 -7.92 -20.02 -29.53
N PHE A 100 -6.94 -20.91 -29.71
CA PHE A 100 -7.17 -22.33 -29.97
C PHE A 100 -7.98 -22.98 -28.87
N LEU A 101 -7.55 -22.83 -27.61
CA LEU A 101 -8.27 -23.35 -26.45
C LEU A 101 -9.69 -22.79 -26.37
N PHE A 102 -9.88 -21.52 -26.73
CA PHE A 102 -11.19 -20.91 -26.70
C PHE A 102 -12.13 -21.42 -27.81
N ARG A 103 -11.65 -21.54 -29.04
CA ARG A 103 -12.48 -21.83 -30.22
C ARG A 103 -12.63 -23.32 -30.52
N TYR A 104 -11.56 -24.09 -30.36
CA TYR A 104 -11.47 -25.44 -30.93
C TYR A 104 -11.42 -26.54 -29.87
N LEU A 105 -10.91 -26.26 -28.66
CA LEU A 105 -10.90 -27.27 -27.60
C LEU A 105 -12.34 -27.54 -27.08
N GLU A 106 -12.84 -28.74 -27.35
CA GLU A 106 -14.06 -29.28 -26.75
C GLU A 106 -13.75 -30.12 -25.48
N PRO A 107 -14.54 -30.00 -24.40
CA PRO A 107 -14.43 -30.89 -23.25
C PRO A 107 -14.78 -32.32 -23.68
N SER A 108 -14.00 -33.31 -23.24
CA SER A 108 -14.26 -34.73 -23.53
C SER A 108 -15.67 -35.11 -23.07
N ARG A 109 -16.57 -35.41 -24.02
CA ARG A 109 -17.88 -36.00 -23.73
C ARG A 109 -17.65 -37.43 -23.24
N GLU A 110 -18.44 -37.88 -22.26
CA GLU A 110 -18.41 -39.28 -21.81
C GLU A 110 -18.47 -40.19 -23.04
N LEU A 111 -17.40 -40.96 -23.26
CA LEU A 111 -17.23 -41.81 -24.44
C LEU A 111 -18.38 -42.82 -24.51
N SER A 112 -19.34 -42.61 -25.41
CA SER A 112 -20.15 -43.69 -25.95
C SER A 112 -19.24 -44.63 -26.76
N GLU A 113 -19.46 -45.94 -26.66
CA GLU A 113 -18.64 -47.05 -27.21
C GLU A 113 -18.52 -47.11 -28.75
N GLU A 114 -18.55 -45.98 -29.46
CA GLU A 114 -18.35 -45.93 -30.91
C GLU A 114 -16.89 -45.65 -31.29
N SER A 115 -16.50 -46.09 -32.49
CA SER A 115 -15.14 -46.01 -33.02
C SER A 115 -14.62 -44.57 -33.01
N VAL A 116 -13.75 -44.27 -32.06
CA VAL A 116 -13.09 -42.97 -31.89
C VAL A 116 -12.14 -42.76 -33.08
N HIS A 117 -12.26 -41.63 -33.79
CA HIS A 117 -11.35 -41.31 -34.88
C HIS A 117 -9.94 -41.08 -34.28
N PRO A 118 -8.83 -41.47 -34.95
CA PRO A 118 -7.49 -41.31 -34.38
C PRO A 118 -7.13 -39.88 -33.97
N TYR A 119 -7.73 -38.88 -34.62
CA TYR A 119 -7.60 -37.47 -34.23
C TYR A 119 -8.22 -37.18 -32.87
N ASP A 120 -9.43 -37.70 -32.59
CA ASP A 120 -10.16 -37.46 -31.34
C ASP A 120 -9.38 -38.04 -30.13
N GLU A 121 -8.66 -39.15 -30.33
CA GLU A 121 -7.78 -39.71 -29.29
C GLU A 121 -6.58 -38.82 -28.97
N VAL A 122 -6.03 -38.13 -29.96
CA VAL A 122 -4.89 -37.20 -29.79
C VAL A 122 -5.37 -35.88 -29.20
N GLU A 123 -6.52 -35.38 -29.66
CA GLU A 123 -7.18 -34.19 -29.12
C GLU A 123 -7.55 -34.36 -27.65
N ALA A 124 -8.10 -35.51 -27.25
CA ALA A 124 -8.42 -35.80 -25.85
C ALA A 124 -7.20 -35.78 -24.92
N LYS A 125 -5.99 -36.04 -25.45
CA LYS A 125 -4.72 -35.98 -24.69
C LYS A 125 -4.10 -34.59 -24.67
N LEU A 126 -4.53 -33.68 -25.55
CA LEU A 126 -3.95 -32.34 -25.68
C LEU A 126 -3.90 -31.57 -24.35
N PRO A 127 -4.96 -31.54 -23.50
CA PRO A 127 -4.90 -30.84 -22.22
C PRO A 127 -3.72 -31.27 -21.34
N SER A 128 -3.44 -32.58 -21.26
CA SER A 128 -2.30 -33.12 -20.51
C SER A 128 -0.97 -32.69 -21.12
N VAL A 129 -0.83 -32.85 -22.44
CA VAL A 129 0.40 -32.49 -23.17
C VAL A 129 0.68 -30.99 -23.04
N LEU A 130 -0.37 -30.16 -23.06
CA LEU A 130 -0.22 -28.73 -22.90
C LEU A 130 0.28 -28.35 -21.49
N VAL A 131 -0.24 -28.99 -20.43
CA VAL A 131 0.27 -28.78 -19.06
C VAL A 131 1.76 -29.17 -18.97
N GLU A 132 2.15 -30.26 -19.63
CA GLU A 132 3.55 -30.72 -19.68
C GLU A 132 4.46 -29.73 -20.42
N GLU A 133 4.06 -29.25 -21.60
CA GLU A 133 4.84 -28.27 -22.36
C GLU A 133 4.91 -26.89 -21.68
N LEU A 134 3.83 -26.46 -21.02
CA LEU A 134 3.85 -25.24 -20.21
C LEU A 134 4.80 -25.37 -19.02
N HIS A 135 4.80 -26.52 -18.33
CA HIS A 135 5.74 -26.78 -17.25
C HIS A 135 7.20 -26.81 -17.76
N ALA A 136 7.45 -27.49 -18.89
CA ALA A 136 8.76 -27.48 -19.54
C ALA A 136 9.19 -26.05 -19.92
N LEU A 137 8.26 -25.22 -20.39
CA LEU A 137 8.53 -23.81 -20.67
C LEU A 137 8.86 -23.03 -19.39
N THR A 138 8.14 -23.22 -18.27
CA THR A 138 8.50 -22.56 -17.00
C THR A 138 9.90 -22.93 -16.53
N LEU A 139 10.30 -24.19 -16.69
CA LEU A 139 11.63 -24.67 -16.32
C LEU A 139 12.71 -24.09 -17.24
N TYR A 140 12.39 -23.92 -18.53
CA TYR A 140 13.30 -23.38 -19.52
C TYR A 140 13.54 -21.88 -19.34
N ILE A 141 12.49 -21.08 -19.11
CA ILE A 141 12.69 -19.61 -18.98
C ILE A 141 13.19 -19.19 -17.60
N GLY A 142 13.06 -20.05 -16.59
CA GLY A 142 13.50 -19.78 -15.22
C GLY A 142 12.75 -18.63 -14.53
N HIS A 143 13.36 -18.12 -13.47
CA HIS A 143 12.82 -17.00 -12.70
C HIS A 143 13.25 -15.64 -13.28
N LEU A 144 12.39 -14.62 -13.23
CA LEU A 144 12.76 -13.25 -13.64
C LEU A 144 13.92 -12.71 -12.80
N GLY A 145 14.00 -13.10 -11.52
CA GLY A 145 15.06 -12.68 -10.60
C GLY A 145 16.43 -13.28 -10.92
N GLU A 146 16.49 -14.37 -11.69
CA GLU A 146 17.73 -15.05 -12.08
C GLU A 146 18.36 -14.45 -13.34
N LEU A 147 17.64 -13.54 -14.02
CA LEU A 147 18.17 -12.87 -15.20
C LEU A 147 19.42 -12.04 -14.85
N PRO A 148 20.45 -12.06 -15.70
CA PRO A 148 21.66 -11.25 -15.52
C PRO A 148 21.38 -9.77 -15.25
N SER A 149 22.19 -9.15 -14.38
CA SER A 149 21.99 -7.76 -13.95
C SER A 149 22.03 -6.73 -15.10
N ASN A 150 22.78 -7.02 -16.17
CA ASN A 150 22.78 -6.22 -17.40
C ASN A 150 21.44 -6.25 -18.15
N ILE A 151 20.68 -7.35 -18.03
CA ILE A 151 19.34 -7.50 -18.61
C ILE A 151 18.32 -6.80 -17.71
N LEU A 152 18.36 -7.06 -16.40
CA LEU A 152 17.48 -6.38 -15.43
C LEU A 152 17.67 -4.86 -15.41
N GLY A 153 18.89 -4.38 -15.64
CA GLY A 153 19.20 -2.96 -15.77
C GLY A 153 18.42 -2.25 -16.90
N THR A 154 17.98 -2.99 -17.93
CA THR A 154 17.21 -2.43 -19.05
C THR A 154 15.82 -1.95 -18.65
N LEU A 155 15.27 -2.38 -17.51
CA LEU A 155 13.99 -1.89 -16.99
C LEU A 155 13.99 -0.39 -16.73
N THR A 156 15.16 0.20 -16.48
CA THR A 156 15.35 1.64 -16.25
C THR A 156 15.43 2.46 -17.54
N THR A 157 15.51 1.79 -18.70
CA THR A 157 15.61 2.45 -20.01
C THR A 157 14.31 3.20 -20.29
N GLN A 158 14.37 4.53 -20.33
CA GLN A 158 13.19 5.36 -20.55
C GLN A 158 12.58 5.12 -21.94
N LYS A 159 11.24 5.11 -22.02
CA LYS A 159 10.43 4.95 -23.25
C LYS A 159 10.64 6.02 -24.34
N GLN A 160 11.59 6.95 -24.19
CA GLN A 160 11.81 8.03 -25.17
C GLN A 160 12.53 7.53 -26.44
N GLY A 161 13.13 6.33 -26.42
CA GLY A 161 13.70 5.71 -27.61
C GLY A 161 12.65 4.98 -28.46
N LYS A 162 12.70 5.13 -29.78
CA LYS A 162 12.01 4.24 -30.75
C LYS A 162 12.81 2.96 -31.05
N ILE A 163 13.98 2.80 -30.45
CA ILE A 163 14.94 1.72 -30.70
C ILE A 163 15.38 1.21 -29.34
N PHE A 164 15.17 -0.08 -29.10
CA PHE A 164 15.51 -0.77 -27.85
C PHE A 164 16.54 -1.88 -28.11
N PRO A 165 17.46 -2.14 -27.16
CA PRO A 165 18.43 -3.23 -27.28
C PRO A 165 17.74 -4.60 -27.19
N PRO A 166 18.35 -5.69 -27.72
CA PRO A 166 17.79 -7.03 -27.62
C PRO A 166 17.51 -7.50 -26.19
N SER A 167 18.34 -7.10 -25.23
CA SER A 167 18.14 -7.38 -23.80
C SER A 167 16.84 -6.79 -23.25
N TRP A 168 16.39 -5.64 -23.76
CA TRP A 168 15.08 -5.09 -23.40
C TRP A 168 13.95 -5.96 -23.94
N HIS A 169 14.05 -6.38 -25.21
CA HIS A 169 13.05 -7.25 -25.85
C HIS A 169 12.95 -8.61 -25.16
N LEU A 170 14.10 -9.21 -24.84
CA LEU A 170 14.17 -10.46 -24.09
C LEU A 170 13.47 -10.34 -22.75
N LEU A 171 13.81 -9.33 -21.95
CA LEU A 171 13.19 -9.15 -20.65
C LEU A 171 11.67 -9.00 -20.74
N HIS A 172 11.18 -8.22 -21.71
CA HIS A 172 9.75 -8.04 -21.88
C HIS A 172 9.07 -9.29 -22.45
N LEU A 173 9.77 -10.10 -23.25
CA LEU A 173 9.30 -11.41 -23.68
C LEU A 173 9.14 -12.36 -22.47
N HIS A 174 10.07 -12.36 -21.51
CA HIS A 174 9.89 -13.14 -20.26
C HIS A 174 8.62 -12.70 -19.52
N LEU A 175 8.37 -11.38 -19.39
CA LEU A 175 7.13 -10.87 -18.77
C LEU A 175 5.87 -11.36 -19.51
N ASP A 176 5.89 -11.30 -20.84
CA ASP A 176 4.79 -11.77 -21.69
C ASP A 176 4.56 -13.29 -21.55
N ILE A 177 5.63 -14.08 -21.49
CA ILE A 177 5.56 -15.53 -21.30
C ILE A 177 4.97 -15.86 -19.92
N HIS A 178 5.50 -15.28 -18.84
CA HIS A 178 4.99 -15.55 -17.48
C HIS A 178 3.50 -15.24 -17.36
N TRP A 179 3.05 -14.11 -17.91
CA TRP A 179 1.64 -13.75 -17.94
C TRP A 179 0.81 -14.71 -18.81
N SER A 180 1.27 -15.01 -20.03
CA SER A 180 0.55 -15.88 -20.97
C SER A 180 0.34 -17.28 -20.41
N ILE A 181 1.31 -17.83 -19.67
CA ILE A 181 1.17 -19.13 -19.00
C ILE A 181 -0.01 -19.10 -18.01
N LEU A 182 -0.15 -18.04 -17.20
CA LEU A 182 -1.30 -17.88 -16.29
C LEU A 182 -2.62 -17.77 -17.04
N GLU A 183 -2.65 -17.02 -18.15
CA GLU A 183 -3.85 -16.90 -18.99
C GLU A 183 -4.26 -18.25 -19.60
N ILE A 184 -3.29 -18.97 -20.19
CA ILE A 184 -3.53 -20.28 -20.82
C ILE A 184 -4.04 -21.28 -19.79
N LEU A 185 -3.40 -21.37 -18.62
CA LEU A 185 -3.85 -22.26 -17.53
C LEU A 185 -5.23 -21.87 -16.99
N HIS A 186 -5.54 -20.57 -16.93
CA HIS A 186 -6.87 -20.12 -16.54
C HIS A 186 -7.95 -20.50 -17.56
N ILE A 187 -7.71 -20.25 -18.86
CA ILE A 187 -8.63 -20.62 -19.95
C ILE A 187 -8.83 -22.14 -19.96
N LEU A 188 -7.75 -22.92 -19.83
CA LEU A 188 -7.81 -24.37 -19.78
C LEU A 188 -8.67 -24.86 -18.61
N GLY A 189 -8.48 -24.31 -17.41
CA GLY A 189 -9.27 -24.68 -16.23
C GLY A 189 -10.77 -24.39 -16.40
N GLU A 190 -11.12 -23.24 -17.00
CA GLU A 190 -12.52 -22.88 -17.29
C GLU A 190 -13.12 -23.77 -18.38
N LYS A 191 -12.34 -24.08 -19.44
CA LYS A 191 -12.76 -24.97 -20.53
C LYS A 191 -13.02 -26.39 -20.05
N MET A 192 -12.19 -26.88 -19.13
CA MET A 192 -12.36 -28.19 -18.51
C MET A 192 -13.42 -28.18 -17.39
N LEU A 193 -14.22 -27.11 -17.26
CA LEU A 193 -15.29 -26.97 -16.25
C LEU A 193 -14.80 -27.19 -14.81
N GLY A 194 -13.55 -26.78 -14.53
CA GLY A 194 -12.91 -26.96 -13.24
C GLY A 194 -12.39 -28.38 -12.96
N GLN A 195 -12.48 -29.31 -13.93
CA GLN A 195 -11.84 -30.61 -13.81
C GLN A 195 -10.32 -30.46 -13.81
N VAL A 196 -9.67 -31.22 -12.92
CA VAL A 196 -8.22 -31.20 -12.77
C VAL A 196 -7.59 -31.97 -13.92
N VAL A 197 -6.73 -31.29 -14.69
CA VAL A 197 -5.96 -31.92 -15.77
C VAL A 197 -4.65 -32.41 -15.19
N TYR A 198 -4.37 -33.70 -15.39
CA TYR A 198 -3.15 -34.36 -14.93
C TYR A 198 -2.10 -34.40 -16.03
N ALA A 199 -0.84 -34.14 -15.69
CA ALA A 199 0.30 -34.35 -16.57
C ALA A 199 0.75 -35.82 -16.47
N HIS A 200 0.30 -36.65 -17.41
CA HIS A 200 0.51 -38.10 -17.37
C HIS A 200 1.97 -38.53 -17.41
N GLN A 201 2.85 -37.78 -18.08
CA GLN A 201 4.28 -38.11 -18.17
C GLN A 201 5.03 -37.90 -16.85
N PHE A 202 4.56 -36.99 -16.00
CA PHE A 202 5.18 -36.67 -14.71
C PHE A 202 4.64 -37.50 -13.54
N MET A 203 3.60 -38.32 -13.76
CA MET A 203 3.02 -39.22 -12.74
C MET A 203 4.02 -40.26 -12.19
N ASN A 204 5.13 -40.52 -12.89
CA ASN A 204 6.01 -41.67 -12.61
C ASN A 204 7.33 -41.34 -11.87
N LEU A 205 7.64 -40.08 -11.55
CA LEU A 205 8.98 -39.71 -11.06
C LEU A 205 9.05 -39.19 -9.61
N THR A 206 8.01 -38.50 -9.09
CA THR A 206 8.09 -37.80 -7.79
C THR A 206 7.05 -38.23 -6.76
N GLY A 207 6.03 -39.01 -7.15
CA GLY A 207 4.92 -39.43 -6.28
C GLY A 207 3.87 -38.35 -6.01
N GLU A 208 4.10 -37.11 -6.46
CA GLU A 208 3.13 -36.01 -6.47
C GLU A 208 2.68 -35.74 -7.91
N ASN A 209 1.37 -35.67 -8.12
CA ASN A 209 0.80 -35.47 -9.45
C ASN A 209 0.90 -33.98 -9.86
N LEU A 210 1.67 -33.66 -10.89
CA LEU A 210 1.61 -32.35 -11.54
C LEU A 210 0.23 -32.18 -12.20
N THR A 211 -0.46 -31.11 -11.84
CA THR A 211 -1.79 -30.78 -12.34
C THR A 211 -1.83 -29.38 -12.91
N SER A 212 -2.84 -29.07 -13.73
CA SER A 212 -3.08 -27.70 -14.20
C SER A 212 -3.27 -26.71 -13.03
N THR A 213 -3.92 -27.14 -11.95
CA THR A 213 -4.09 -26.35 -10.73
C THR A 213 -2.75 -26.13 -10.02
N SER A 214 -2.01 -27.19 -9.69
CA SER A 214 -0.73 -27.06 -8.97
C SER A 214 0.28 -26.24 -9.79
N LEU A 215 0.35 -26.45 -11.11
CA LEU A 215 1.20 -25.65 -12.00
C LEU A 215 0.82 -24.16 -11.99
N PHE A 216 -0.48 -23.84 -12.01
CA PHE A 216 -0.93 -22.46 -11.89
C PHE A 216 -0.52 -21.85 -10.55
N GLU A 217 -0.71 -22.59 -9.45
CA GLU A 217 -0.38 -22.10 -8.10
C GLU A 217 1.12 -21.89 -7.92
N ASP A 218 1.94 -22.86 -8.34
CA ASP A 218 3.40 -22.78 -8.28
C ASP A 218 3.93 -21.63 -9.13
N HIS A 219 3.49 -21.54 -10.39
CA HIS A 219 3.92 -20.47 -11.30
C HIS A 219 3.49 -19.09 -10.82
N CYS A 220 2.27 -18.94 -10.29
CA CYS A 220 1.80 -17.68 -9.73
C CYS A 220 2.58 -17.29 -8.46
N ASN A 221 2.88 -18.24 -7.57
CA ASN A 221 3.71 -17.99 -6.38
C ASN A 221 5.12 -17.57 -6.78
N ASN A 222 5.73 -18.24 -7.76
CA ASN A 222 7.05 -17.92 -8.28
C ASN A 222 7.08 -16.52 -8.91
N LEU A 223 6.06 -16.18 -9.71
CA LEU A 223 5.94 -14.84 -10.28
C LEU A 223 5.77 -13.75 -9.21
N LEU A 224 4.96 -13.99 -8.17
CA LEU A 224 4.82 -13.06 -7.05
C LEU A 224 6.15 -12.86 -6.33
N ARG A 225 6.91 -13.94 -6.08
CA ARG A 225 8.25 -13.85 -5.50
C ARG A 225 9.17 -12.98 -6.37
N ASP A 226 9.22 -13.23 -7.67
CA ASP A 226 10.04 -12.48 -8.60
C ASP A 226 9.69 -10.98 -8.63
N LEU A 227 8.40 -10.66 -8.68
CA LEU A 227 7.92 -9.29 -8.63
C LEU A 227 8.25 -8.59 -7.31
N ILE A 228 8.20 -9.31 -6.18
CA ILE A 228 8.69 -8.82 -4.88
C ILE A 228 10.18 -8.52 -4.97
N GLY A 229 10.98 -9.40 -5.57
CA GLY A 229 12.43 -9.20 -5.76
C GLY A 229 12.77 -7.95 -6.56
N LEU A 230 12.07 -7.75 -7.68
CA LEU A 230 12.21 -6.53 -8.48
C LEU A 230 11.84 -5.28 -7.67
N ALA A 231 10.83 -5.36 -6.82
CA ALA A 231 10.44 -4.27 -5.93
C ALA A 231 11.49 -4.03 -4.82
N VAL A 232 12.09 -5.08 -4.24
CA VAL A 232 13.17 -4.95 -3.25
C VAL A 232 14.36 -4.21 -3.86
N ASN A 233 14.76 -4.57 -5.08
CA ASN A 233 15.84 -3.87 -5.79
C ASN A 233 15.54 -2.38 -5.97
N ARG A 234 14.28 -2.02 -6.17
CA ARG A 234 13.85 -0.62 -6.24
C ARG A 234 13.84 0.07 -4.87
N TYR A 235 13.47 -0.65 -3.82
CA TYR A 235 13.39 -0.12 -2.45
C TYR A 235 14.75 0.30 -1.88
N ILE A 236 15.86 -0.32 -2.32
CA ILE A 236 17.21 -0.01 -1.84
C ILE A 236 17.54 1.49 -1.98
N GLU A 237 16.99 2.16 -2.99
CA GLU A 237 17.20 3.58 -3.27
C GLU A 237 16.15 4.49 -2.62
N VAL A 238 15.09 3.93 -2.03
CA VAL A 238 13.96 4.68 -1.48
C VAL A 238 14.32 5.26 -0.12
N ARG A 239 14.25 6.58 -0.01
CA ARG A 239 14.35 7.27 1.28
C ARG A 239 13.00 7.24 2.01
N PRO A 240 12.98 7.20 3.35
CA PRO A 240 11.74 7.26 4.13
C PRO A 240 10.83 8.43 3.75
N SER A 241 11.40 9.59 3.40
CA SER A 241 10.65 10.77 2.97
C SER A 241 10.02 10.67 1.58
N GLU A 242 10.50 9.75 0.74
CA GLU A 242 10.11 9.60 -0.67
C GLU A 242 9.24 8.36 -0.89
N VAL A 243 8.78 7.74 0.21
CA VAL A 243 8.09 6.46 0.22
C VAL A 243 6.87 6.44 -0.70
N LEU A 244 6.02 7.47 -0.67
CA LEU A 244 4.81 7.54 -1.51
C LEU A 244 5.06 8.03 -2.94
N THR A 245 6.19 8.68 -3.20
CA THR A 245 6.52 9.25 -4.51
C THR A 245 7.27 8.26 -5.40
N THR A 246 8.00 7.31 -4.80
CA THR A 246 8.80 6.33 -5.54
C THR A 246 8.01 5.07 -5.82
N CYS A 247 7.71 4.83 -7.09
CA CYS A 247 6.97 3.65 -7.53
C CYS A 247 7.78 2.36 -7.33
N HIS A 248 7.07 1.26 -7.03
CA HIS A 248 7.63 -0.09 -6.82
C HIS A 248 7.99 -0.84 -8.11
N TYR A 249 7.77 -0.24 -9.28
CA TYR A 249 8.04 -0.82 -10.59
C TYR A 249 9.02 0.06 -11.35
N GLN A 250 9.95 -0.55 -12.10
CA GLN A 250 10.90 0.18 -12.94
C GLN A 250 10.33 0.53 -14.33
N CYS A 251 9.37 -0.26 -14.85
CA CYS A 251 8.73 0.00 -16.13
C CYS A 251 7.20 -0.18 -16.09
N GLY A 252 6.51 0.36 -17.09
CA GLY A 252 5.05 0.28 -17.18
C GLY A 252 4.51 -1.15 -17.37
N CYS A 253 5.31 -2.07 -17.92
CA CYS A 253 4.93 -3.46 -18.11
C CYS A 253 4.92 -4.23 -16.77
N VAL A 254 5.90 -3.99 -15.89
CA VAL A 254 5.89 -4.56 -14.53
C VAL A 254 4.70 -4.02 -13.71
N LYS A 255 4.38 -2.72 -13.85
CA LYS A 255 3.16 -2.14 -13.25
C LYS A 255 1.90 -2.86 -13.73
N GLU A 256 1.79 -3.07 -15.04
CA GLU A 256 0.66 -3.75 -15.65
C GLU A 256 0.58 -5.20 -15.19
N LEU A 257 1.69 -5.92 -15.12
CA LEU A 257 1.75 -7.30 -14.64
C LEU A 257 1.25 -7.43 -13.18
N TRP A 258 1.64 -6.53 -12.29
CA TRP A 258 1.08 -6.47 -10.94
C TRP A 258 -0.44 -6.31 -10.96
N ALA A 259 -0.96 -5.38 -11.75
CA ALA A 259 -2.40 -5.15 -11.87
C ALA A 259 -3.12 -6.37 -12.46
N LEU A 260 -2.55 -7.03 -13.46
CA LEU A 260 -3.10 -8.24 -14.09
C LEU A 260 -3.21 -9.39 -13.07
N VAL A 261 -2.15 -9.67 -12.32
CA VAL A 261 -2.15 -10.72 -11.27
C VAL A 261 -3.16 -10.42 -10.17
N ILE A 262 -3.25 -9.16 -9.71
CA ILE A 262 -4.25 -8.71 -8.73
C ILE A 262 -5.67 -9.02 -9.24
N GLN A 263 -6.00 -8.60 -10.46
CA GLN A 263 -7.36 -8.78 -11.00
C GLN A 263 -7.69 -10.25 -11.26
N LEU A 264 -6.73 -11.04 -11.75
CA LEU A 264 -6.89 -12.47 -12.00
C LEU A 264 -7.18 -13.25 -10.71
N LEU A 265 -6.36 -13.06 -9.67
CA LEU A 265 -6.56 -13.75 -8.40
C LEU A 265 -7.85 -13.31 -7.69
N ASN A 266 -8.21 -12.03 -7.78
CA ASN A 266 -9.48 -11.54 -7.26
C ASN A 266 -10.69 -12.11 -8.00
N HIS A 267 -10.58 -12.39 -9.30
CA HIS A 267 -11.60 -13.06 -10.07
C HIS A 267 -11.73 -14.54 -9.68
N ARG A 268 -10.61 -15.28 -9.65
CA ARG A 268 -10.56 -16.71 -9.27
C ARG A 268 -11.06 -16.95 -7.84
N LYS A 269 -10.78 -16.06 -6.90
CA LYS A 269 -11.36 -16.11 -5.54
C LYS A 269 -12.89 -16.14 -5.55
N LYS A 270 -13.52 -15.36 -6.44
CA LYS A 270 -14.99 -15.27 -6.55
C LYS A 270 -15.59 -16.47 -7.28
N ALA A 271 -14.92 -16.95 -8.32
CA ALA A 271 -15.42 -18.04 -9.18
C ALA A 271 -15.14 -19.44 -8.60
N SER A 272 -13.97 -19.63 -8.00
CA SER A 272 -13.44 -20.96 -7.65
C SER A 272 -13.02 -21.09 -6.18
N HIS A 273 -13.37 -20.12 -5.33
CA HIS A 273 -13.04 -20.09 -3.89
C HIS A 273 -11.54 -20.25 -3.55
N THR A 274 -10.65 -19.90 -4.48
CA THR A 274 -9.19 -19.91 -4.25
C THR A 274 -8.77 -18.83 -3.24
N GLY A 275 -7.54 -18.94 -2.72
CA GLY A 275 -6.97 -17.93 -1.82
C GLY A 275 -6.98 -16.52 -2.44
N ALA A 276 -7.25 -15.50 -1.63
CA ALA A 276 -7.25 -14.10 -2.07
C ALA A 276 -5.83 -13.61 -2.39
N PHE A 277 -5.69 -12.61 -3.28
CA PHE A 277 -4.40 -12.00 -3.61
C PHE A 277 -3.54 -11.69 -2.37
N TRP A 278 -4.13 -11.02 -1.37
CA TRP A 278 -3.42 -10.68 -0.14
C TRP A 278 -2.95 -11.90 0.64
N SER A 279 -3.68 -13.02 0.61
CA SER A 279 -3.24 -14.25 1.29
C SER A 279 -1.95 -14.80 0.70
N TRP A 280 -1.85 -14.80 -0.63
CA TRP A 280 -0.67 -15.29 -1.35
C TRP A 280 0.52 -14.36 -1.09
N LEU A 281 0.31 -13.05 -1.24
CA LEU A 281 1.32 -12.05 -1.00
C LEU A 281 1.83 -12.09 0.45
N ASN A 282 0.92 -12.11 1.43
CA ASN A 282 1.26 -12.07 2.86
C ASN A 282 2.13 -13.26 3.28
N ASN A 283 1.97 -14.43 2.66
CA ASN A 283 2.83 -15.59 2.94
C ASN A 283 4.30 -15.26 2.62
N HIS A 284 4.57 -14.68 1.46
CA HIS A 284 5.92 -14.25 1.09
C HIS A 284 6.44 -13.16 2.03
N LEU A 285 5.61 -12.14 2.26
CA LEU A 285 5.97 -10.98 3.09
C LEU A 285 6.27 -11.35 4.55
N ARG A 286 5.51 -12.29 5.15
CA ARG A 286 5.78 -12.82 6.49
C ARG A 286 7.10 -13.58 6.55
N ASN A 287 7.41 -14.37 5.54
CA ASN A 287 8.69 -15.09 5.47
C ASN A 287 9.87 -14.09 5.43
N MET A 288 9.71 -12.93 4.78
CA MET A 288 10.73 -11.86 4.81
C MET A 288 10.92 -11.27 6.22
N LEU A 289 9.84 -11.10 6.99
CA LEU A 289 9.89 -10.52 8.33
C LEU A 289 10.51 -11.46 9.38
N GLN A 290 10.36 -12.78 9.21
CA GLN A 290 10.86 -13.78 10.17
C GLN A 290 12.35 -14.10 10.00
N GLY A 291 12.96 -13.75 8.87
CA GLY A 291 14.34 -14.12 8.55
C GLY A 291 14.51 -15.63 8.29
N VAL A 292 15.66 -16.03 7.72
CA VAL A 292 15.96 -17.41 7.23
C VAL A 292 16.19 -18.43 8.37
N GLY A 293 15.58 -18.24 9.53
CA GLY A 293 15.83 -19.04 10.74
C GLY A 293 14.99 -20.31 10.88
N SER A 294 13.97 -20.54 10.05
CA SER A 294 13.05 -21.67 10.23
C SER A 294 12.46 -22.21 8.93
N MET A 295 13.29 -22.84 8.09
CA MET A 295 12.95 -24.03 7.29
C MET A 295 14.14 -24.39 6.41
N GLU A 296 14.62 -25.62 6.55
CA GLU A 296 15.57 -26.22 5.61
C GLU A 296 14.89 -26.42 4.25
N GLY A 297 15.52 -25.92 3.19
CA GLY A 297 15.28 -26.39 1.82
C GLY A 297 14.24 -25.65 1.00
N VAL A 298 14.49 -24.38 0.63
CA VAL A 298 14.13 -23.83 -0.70
C VAL A 298 15.22 -22.82 -1.05
N HIS A 299 15.86 -22.98 -2.21
CA HIS A 299 16.94 -22.10 -2.66
C HIS A 299 16.50 -20.64 -2.63
N LEU A 300 17.09 -19.93 -1.69
CA LEU A 300 16.85 -18.55 -1.34
C LEU A 300 17.67 -17.69 -2.31
N TRP A 301 17.12 -17.33 -3.47
CA TRP A 301 17.63 -16.12 -4.10
C TRP A 301 17.35 -14.97 -3.12
N ASP A 302 18.41 -14.22 -2.85
CA ASP A 302 18.61 -13.48 -1.61
C ASP A 302 17.62 -12.30 -1.42
N ILE A 303 16.48 -12.60 -0.80
CA ILE A 303 15.76 -11.59 0.02
C ILE A 303 16.65 -11.09 1.18
N THR A 304 17.81 -11.71 1.42
CA THR A 304 18.80 -11.36 2.44
C THR A 304 19.42 -9.97 2.28
N HIS A 305 19.21 -9.28 1.15
CA HIS A 305 19.70 -7.91 0.95
C HIS A 305 18.73 -6.80 1.37
N CYS A 306 17.49 -7.13 1.76
CA CYS A 306 16.55 -6.13 2.24
C CYS A 306 16.96 -5.62 3.63
N LYS A 307 17.67 -4.49 3.67
CA LYS A 307 18.20 -3.88 4.92
C LYS A 307 17.11 -3.48 5.91
N ASP A 308 15.91 -3.18 5.42
CA ASP A 308 14.75 -2.78 6.21
C ASP A 308 13.49 -3.53 5.73
N PRO A 309 13.31 -4.81 6.15
CA PRO A 309 12.16 -5.60 5.76
C PRO A 309 10.83 -4.99 6.23
N LEU A 310 10.80 -4.34 7.39
CA LEU A 310 9.57 -3.76 7.92
C LEU A 310 9.11 -2.55 7.08
N GLY A 311 10.01 -1.61 6.78
CA GLY A 311 9.69 -0.48 5.91
C GLY A 311 9.37 -0.90 4.48
N PHE A 312 10.06 -1.92 3.95
CA PHE A 312 9.75 -2.50 2.64
C PHE A 312 8.31 -3.03 2.58
N ASN A 313 7.90 -3.78 3.61
CA ASN A 313 6.54 -4.32 3.70
C ASN A 313 5.48 -3.21 3.73
N TRP A 314 5.71 -2.17 4.53
CA TRP A 314 4.84 -0.99 4.54
C TRP A 314 4.74 -0.33 3.17
N TRP A 315 5.88 -0.11 2.52
CA TRP A 315 5.96 0.52 1.21
C TRP A 315 5.23 -0.30 0.15
N LEU A 316 5.54 -1.59 0.02
CA LEU A 316 4.96 -2.45 -1.01
C LEU A 316 3.45 -2.61 -0.84
N VAL A 317 2.97 -2.91 0.38
CA VAL A 317 1.52 -3.05 0.63
C VAL A 317 0.77 -1.77 0.27
N THR A 318 1.32 -0.60 0.62
CA THR A 318 0.72 0.70 0.28
C THR A 318 0.62 0.89 -1.23
N HIS A 319 1.68 0.58 -1.99
CA HIS A 319 1.65 0.77 -3.43
C HIS A 319 0.77 -0.25 -4.16
N LEU A 320 0.72 -1.49 -3.69
CA LEU A 320 -0.18 -2.50 -4.24
C LEU A 320 -1.64 -2.16 -3.92
N ALA A 321 -1.93 -1.58 -2.75
CA ALA A 321 -3.26 -1.06 -2.43
C ALA A 321 -3.67 0.06 -3.41
N MET A 322 -2.74 0.97 -3.75
CA MET A 322 -3.00 1.99 -4.79
C MET A 322 -3.26 1.38 -6.18
N LEU A 323 -2.66 0.24 -6.52
CA LEU A 323 -2.94 -0.44 -7.79
C LEU A 323 -4.34 -1.06 -7.86
N HIS A 324 -4.96 -1.36 -6.72
CA HIS A 324 -6.34 -1.88 -6.68
C HIS A 324 -7.38 -0.83 -7.12
N LEU A 325 -7.00 0.46 -7.22
CA LEU A 325 -7.86 1.53 -7.75
C LEU A 325 -8.12 1.37 -9.24
N PHE A 326 -7.24 0.65 -9.96
CA PHE A 326 -7.43 0.40 -11.38
C PHE A 326 -8.41 -0.76 -11.58
N ASP A 327 -9.39 -0.55 -12.44
CA ASP A 327 -10.35 -1.56 -12.86
C ASP A 327 -9.75 -2.48 -13.95
N ARG A 328 -10.59 -3.35 -14.52
CA ARG A 328 -10.20 -4.30 -15.58
C ARG A 328 -9.83 -3.61 -16.90
N SER A 329 -10.17 -2.33 -17.07
CA SER A 329 -9.85 -1.52 -18.25
C SER A 329 -8.65 -0.60 -18.02
N GLY A 330 -8.08 -0.60 -16.80
CA GLY A 330 -6.99 0.28 -16.42
C GLY A 330 -7.42 1.71 -16.11
N THR A 331 -8.72 1.95 -15.92
CA THR A 331 -9.30 3.21 -15.46
C THR A 331 -9.44 3.22 -13.94
N THR A 332 -9.38 4.39 -13.32
CA THR A 332 -9.54 4.54 -11.87
C THR A 332 -11.00 4.50 -11.48
N ASP A 333 -11.39 3.51 -10.67
CA ASP A 333 -12.74 3.41 -10.11
C ASP A 333 -12.71 3.69 -8.60
N GLU A 334 -12.84 4.97 -8.25
CA GLU A 334 -12.81 5.44 -6.85
C GLU A 334 -13.99 4.94 -6.01
N LYS A 335 -15.04 4.40 -6.63
CA LYS A 335 -16.28 4.00 -5.93
C LYS A 335 -16.34 2.51 -5.60
N LYS A 336 -15.38 1.72 -6.09
CA LYS A 336 -15.38 0.27 -5.88
C LYS A 336 -14.90 -0.09 -4.46
N PRO A 337 -15.64 -0.91 -3.69
CA PRO A 337 -15.15 -1.40 -2.41
C PRO A 337 -13.88 -2.22 -2.63
N MET A 338 -12.79 -1.78 -2.01
CA MET A 338 -11.47 -2.38 -2.17
C MET A 338 -11.29 -3.51 -1.16
N GLU A 339 -10.68 -4.62 -1.60
CA GLU A 339 -10.29 -5.67 -0.67
C GLU A 339 -9.16 -5.16 0.23
N ASN A 340 -9.43 -5.05 1.52
CA ASN A 340 -8.46 -4.58 2.51
C ASN A 340 -7.55 -5.72 3.01
N ASN A 341 -6.38 -5.35 3.52
CA ASN A 341 -5.42 -6.28 4.12
C ASN A 341 -5.13 -5.92 5.58
N TRP A 342 -6.16 -5.49 6.32
CA TRP A 342 -5.99 -4.97 7.69
C TRP A 342 -5.32 -5.95 8.65
N LYS A 343 -5.58 -7.26 8.52
CA LYS A 343 -4.97 -8.27 9.39
C LYS A 343 -3.44 -8.23 9.34
N PHE A 344 -2.86 -8.09 8.14
CA PHE A 344 -1.41 -7.99 7.99
C PHE A 344 -0.89 -6.62 8.42
N VAL A 345 -1.61 -5.55 8.11
CA VAL A 345 -1.25 -4.19 8.56
C VAL A 345 -1.24 -4.07 10.08
N GLU A 346 -2.17 -4.71 10.78
CA GLU A 346 -2.17 -4.80 12.24
C GLU A 346 -0.93 -5.52 12.79
N GLU A 347 -0.40 -6.52 12.08
CA GLU A 347 0.88 -7.17 12.41
C GLU A 347 2.06 -6.20 12.19
N LEU A 348 2.09 -5.50 11.06
CA LEU A 348 3.11 -4.48 10.78
C LEU A 348 3.10 -3.33 11.79
N LEU A 349 1.92 -2.88 12.23
CA LEU A 349 1.78 -1.84 13.26
C LEU A 349 2.35 -2.30 14.61
N LYS A 350 2.07 -3.55 15.02
CA LYS A 350 2.63 -4.12 16.25
C LYS A 350 4.16 -4.19 16.20
N LEU A 351 4.73 -4.52 15.03
CA LEU A 351 6.18 -4.52 14.82
C LEU A 351 6.78 -3.10 14.76
N SER A 352 6.02 -2.12 14.27
CA SER A 352 6.45 -0.71 14.19
C SER A 352 6.42 -0.01 15.54
N CYS A 353 5.58 -0.48 16.45
CA CYS A 353 5.37 0.09 17.78
C CYS A 353 5.70 -0.91 18.90
N PRO A 354 6.95 -1.41 19.00
CA PRO A 354 7.30 -2.41 20.00
C PRO A 354 7.24 -1.85 21.42
N SER A 355 7.13 -2.75 22.40
CA SER A 355 7.10 -2.41 23.83
C SER A 355 8.48 -2.05 24.43
N GLN A 356 9.57 -2.32 23.69
CA GLN A 356 10.96 -2.01 24.05
C GLN A 356 11.59 -1.08 22.99
N ALA A 357 12.92 -0.89 23.01
CA ALA A 357 13.68 0.05 22.18
C ALA A 357 13.03 0.29 20.81
N GLY A 358 12.47 1.49 20.65
CA GLY A 358 11.55 1.81 19.56
C GLY A 358 12.25 1.95 18.22
N VAL A 359 11.46 1.79 17.15
CA VAL A 359 11.82 2.19 15.79
C VAL A 359 12.21 3.67 15.80
N LEU A 360 13.25 4.06 15.05
CA LEU A 360 13.66 5.46 14.94
C LEU A 360 12.48 6.28 14.39
N GLU A 361 12.36 7.52 14.86
CA GLU A 361 11.28 8.43 14.47
C GLU A 361 11.14 8.57 12.94
N GLU A 362 12.26 8.58 12.21
CA GLU A 362 12.26 8.69 10.75
C GLU A 362 11.56 7.52 10.03
N HIS A 363 11.74 6.31 10.54
CA HIS A 363 11.10 5.10 10.03
C HIS A 363 9.65 5.01 10.51
N LEU A 364 9.38 5.37 11.78
CA LEU A 364 8.02 5.39 12.30
C LEU A 364 7.13 6.38 11.53
N ARG A 365 7.64 7.57 11.18
CA ARG A 365 6.92 8.52 10.31
C ARG A 365 6.57 7.90 8.97
N MET A 366 7.53 7.23 8.32
CA MET A 366 7.29 6.56 7.04
C MET A 366 6.23 5.46 7.18
N HIS A 367 6.29 4.63 8.22
CA HIS A 367 5.29 3.60 8.49
C HIS A 367 3.88 4.20 8.68
N LEU A 368 3.77 5.28 9.46
CA LEU A 368 2.48 5.92 9.71
C LEU A 368 1.96 6.70 8.49
N GLN A 369 2.84 7.23 7.64
CA GLN A 369 2.44 7.83 6.37
C GLN A 369 1.85 6.78 5.42
N CYS A 370 2.48 5.59 5.34
CA CYS A 370 1.92 4.43 4.64
C CYS A 370 0.57 4.03 5.25
N CYS A 371 0.48 3.91 6.57
CA CYS A 371 -0.75 3.56 7.28
C CYS A 371 -1.88 4.57 7.01
N LEU A 372 -1.58 5.87 7.01
CA LEU A 372 -2.54 6.93 6.71
C LEU A 372 -3.08 6.80 5.29
N THR A 373 -2.20 6.55 4.31
CA THR A 373 -2.62 6.29 2.92
C THR A 373 -3.56 5.07 2.82
N LEU A 374 -3.24 3.99 3.54
CA LEU A 374 -4.11 2.81 3.60
C LEU A 374 -5.46 3.10 4.28
N CYS A 375 -5.50 3.97 5.29
CA CYS A 375 -6.74 4.42 5.93
C CYS A 375 -7.64 5.20 4.97
N GLU A 376 -7.06 5.92 4.00
CA GLU A 376 -7.81 6.64 2.96
C GLU A 376 -8.41 5.67 1.96
N LEU A 377 -7.63 4.68 1.52
CA LEU A 377 -8.04 3.69 0.52
C LEU A 377 -9.06 2.67 1.05
N TRP A 378 -8.92 2.20 2.30
CA TRP A 378 -9.71 1.09 2.83
C TRP A 378 -10.81 1.51 3.82
N ASP A 379 -11.70 0.58 4.12
CA ASP A 379 -12.73 0.76 5.14
C ASP A 379 -12.14 1.04 6.54
N PRO A 380 -12.90 1.73 7.42
CA PRO A 380 -12.44 2.05 8.77
C PRO A 380 -11.99 0.83 9.57
N ASN A 381 -10.87 0.96 10.28
CA ASN A 381 -10.33 -0.03 11.20
C ASN A 381 -9.94 0.63 12.53
N LEU A 382 -10.73 0.38 13.57
CA LEU A 382 -10.49 0.93 14.91
C LEU A 382 -9.33 0.25 15.64
N THR A 383 -8.98 -0.99 15.27
CA THR A 383 -7.82 -1.69 15.84
C THR A 383 -6.55 -0.88 15.61
N THR A 384 -6.36 -0.34 14.40
CA THR A 384 -5.25 0.55 14.03
C THR A 384 -5.09 1.70 15.00
N VAL A 385 -6.19 2.43 15.27
CA VAL A 385 -6.20 3.55 16.22
C VAL A 385 -5.83 3.08 17.62
N THR A 386 -6.38 1.94 18.06
CA THR A 386 -6.14 1.42 19.41
C THR A 386 -4.71 0.94 19.61
N THR A 387 -4.09 0.30 18.62
CA THR A 387 -2.68 -0.12 18.65
C THR A 387 -1.75 1.09 18.74
N LEU A 388 -1.98 2.12 17.92
CA LEU A 388 -1.20 3.36 17.98
C LEU A 388 -1.39 4.08 19.32
N TRP A 389 -2.61 4.12 19.85
CA TRP A 389 -2.89 4.72 21.14
C TRP A 389 -2.17 4.01 22.30
N GLU A 390 -2.10 2.69 22.29
CA GLU A 390 -1.34 1.92 23.29
C GLU A 390 0.15 2.28 23.29
N TYR A 391 0.72 2.56 22.13
CA TYR A 391 2.09 3.04 21.99
C TYR A 391 2.24 4.49 22.47
N TYR A 392 1.47 5.43 21.92
CA TYR A 392 1.62 6.85 22.21
C TYR A 392 1.24 7.23 23.65
N SER A 393 0.25 6.56 24.26
CA SER A 393 -0.10 6.80 25.68
C SER A 393 1.08 6.58 26.64
N LYS A 394 1.99 5.65 26.31
CA LYS A 394 3.23 5.42 27.07
C LYS A 394 4.31 6.44 26.75
N HIS A 395 4.38 6.89 25.50
CA HIS A 395 5.43 7.78 24.99
C HIS A 395 5.01 9.25 24.88
N LEU A 396 3.91 9.66 25.53
CA LEU A 396 3.32 11.00 25.38
C LEU A 396 4.33 12.14 25.63
N ASN A 397 5.30 11.93 26.52
CA ASN A 397 6.36 12.91 26.84
C ASN A 397 7.44 13.05 25.76
N GLY A 398 7.38 12.27 24.68
CA GLY A 398 8.34 12.28 23.58
C GLY A 398 8.25 13.54 22.73
N ALA A 399 9.41 13.98 22.23
CA ALA A 399 9.49 15.13 21.31
C ALA A 399 9.24 14.73 19.85
N PHE A 400 9.41 13.45 19.48
CA PHE A 400 9.20 12.92 18.13
C PHE A 400 9.95 13.69 17.03
N ASN A 401 11.21 14.06 17.30
CA ASN A 401 12.03 14.87 16.38
C ASN A 401 13.07 14.02 15.64
N ILE A 402 13.34 14.40 14.38
CA ILE A 402 14.44 13.86 13.59
C ILE A 402 15.62 14.84 13.67
N PRO A 403 16.79 14.44 14.23
CA PRO A 403 17.90 15.37 14.50
C PRO A 403 18.41 16.15 13.29
N TRP A 404 18.44 15.52 12.10
CA TRP A 404 18.98 16.12 10.87
C TRP A 404 17.98 17.02 10.12
N LEU A 405 16.68 16.97 10.46
CA LEU A 405 15.64 17.79 9.83
C LEU A 405 15.64 19.26 10.35
N GLY A 406 16.54 19.57 11.29
CA GLY A 406 16.83 20.93 11.76
C GLY A 406 15.70 21.59 12.56
N LEU A 407 15.77 22.93 12.68
CA LEU A 407 14.88 23.76 13.51
C LEU A 407 13.40 23.69 13.10
N LYS A 408 13.07 23.25 11.87
CA LYS A 408 11.68 23.02 11.45
C LYS A 408 11.00 21.90 12.25
N GLY A 409 11.75 20.87 12.66
CA GLY A 409 11.25 19.83 13.58
C GLY A 409 11.10 20.30 15.03
N LEU A 410 11.90 21.29 15.45
CA LEU A 410 11.85 21.90 16.79
C LEU A 410 10.77 22.99 16.94
N ALA A 411 10.22 23.48 15.84
CA ALA A 411 9.19 24.52 15.82
C ALA A 411 7.78 24.01 16.22
N SER A 412 7.67 22.80 16.78
CA SER A 412 6.40 22.12 17.09
C SER A 412 5.65 22.67 18.31
N VAL A 413 6.23 23.63 19.04
CA VAL A 413 5.50 24.35 20.09
C VAL A 413 4.67 25.46 19.44
N SER A 414 3.38 25.19 19.26
CA SER A 414 2.38 26.18 18.87
C SER A 414 2.48 27.42 19.76
N LYS A 415 2.83 28.55 19.17
CA LYS A 415 3.11 29.78 19.93
C LYS A 415 1.83 30.45 20.42
N SER A 416 0.72 30.29 19.70
CA SER A 416 -0.59 30.87 20.01
C SER A 416 -1.71 29.82 20.12
N PRO A 417 -2.80 30.10 20.86
CA PRO A 417 -4.05 29.33 20.80
C PRO A 417 -4.56 29.11 19.37
N PHE A 418 -4.57 30.16 18.54
CA PHE A 418 -5.01 30.04 17.14
C PHE A 418 -4.15 29.04 16.35
N SER A 419 -2.83 29.05 16.52
CA SER A 419 -1.95 28.08 15.84
C SER A 419 -2.22 26.62 16.26
N MET A 420 -2.64 26.37 17.50
CA MET A 420 -3.07 25.03 17.94
C MET A 420 -4.34 24.59 17.22
N LEU A 421 -5.30 25.50 17.08
CA LEU A 421 -6.56 25.25 16.39
C LEU A 421 -6.34 25.02 14.89
N GLU A 422 -5.49 25.82 14.24
CA GLU A 422 -5.14 25.65 12.83
C GLU A 422 -4.46 24.29 12.58
N MET A 423 -3.52 23.89 13.43
CA MET A 423 -2.91 22.55 13.35
C MET A 423 -3.96 21.45 13.52
N THR A 424 -4.94 21.64 14.40
CA THR A 424 -6.04 20.69 14.58
C THR A 424 -6.89 20.59 13.31
N LYS A 425 -7.21 21.71 12.67
CA LYS A 425 -7.94 21.72 11.39
C LYS A 425 -7.14 21.02 10.30
N ILE A 426 -5.85 21.33 10.16
CA ILE A 426 -4.93 20.71 9.21
C ILE A 426 -4.90 19.19 9.41
N CYS A 427 -4.80 18.69 10.65
CA CYS A 427 -4.86 17.27 10.98
C CYS A 427 -6.21 16.62 10.60
N CYS A 428 -7.30 17.38 10.69
CA CYS A 428 -8.64 16.90 10.36
C CYS A 428 -8.96 17.01 8.86
N CYS A 429 -8.20 17.79 8.08
CA CYS A 429 -8.35 17.86 6.63
C CYS A 429 -7.71 16.64 5.95
N GLY A 430 -8.33 16.17 4.86
CA GLY A 430 -7.89 14.98 4.11
C GLY A 430 -6.77 15.22 3.10
N ASP A 431 -6.12 16.39 3.11
CA ASP A 431 -5.12 16.73 2.09
C ASP A 431 -3.77 16.09 2.39
N GLN A 432 -3.43 15.06 1.62
CA GLN A 432 -2.08 14.46 1.61
C GLN A 432 -1.13 15.31 0.77
N SER A 433 -0.55 16.36 1.37
CA SER A 433 0.54 17.06 0.68
C SER A 433 1.79 16.15 0.63
N PRO A 434 2.54 16.12 -0.48
CA PRO A 434 3.76 15.31 -0.59
C PRO A 434 4.85 15.72 0.43
N ASN A 435 4.70 16.90 1.06
CA ASN A 435 5.63 17.40 2.07
C ASN A 435 5.28 17.00 3.51
N LEU A 436 4.21 16.22 3.73
CA LEU A 436 3.76 15.86 5.10
C LEU A 436 4.86 15.23 5.95
N TYR A 437 5.70 14.38 5.37
CA TYR A 437 6.84 13.76 6.08
C TYR A 437 7.79 14.79 6.70
N GLN A 438 8.02 15.90 5.99
CA GLN A 438 8.94 16.96 6.43
C GLN A 438 8.29 17.92 7.43
N SER A 439 6.97 18.13 7.32
CA SER A 439 6.24 19.07 8.18
C SER A 439 5.74 18.44 9.47
N GLU A 440 5.51 17.12 9.50
CA GLU A 440 4.84 16.45 10.61
C GLU A 440 5.67 15.35 11.27
N ASN A 441 5.43 15.16 12.56
CA ASN A 441 5.98 14.06 13.33
C ASN A 441 5.05 12.85 13.42
N SER A 442 5.56 11.73 13.92
CA SER A 442 4.83 10.48 14.01
C SER A 442 3.55 10.61 14.85
N PHE A 443 3.57 11.41 15.93
CA PHE A 443 2.39 11.67 16.73
C PHE A 443 1.31 12.45 15.96
N GLN A 444 1.69 13.42 15.12
CA GLN A 444 0.77 14.14 14.25
C GLN A 444 0.16 13.22 13.18
N PHE A 445 0.95 12.32 12.58
CA PHE A 445 0.40 11.27 11.71
C PHE A 445 -0.63 10.40 12.44
N PHE A 446 -0.37 10.01 13.70
CA PHE A 446 -1.36 9.31 14.51
C PHE A 446 -2.64 10.13 14.70
N LEU A 447 -2.55 11.43 14.99
CA LEU A 447 -3.72 12.29 15.12
C LEU A 447 -4.54 12.39 13.83
N ARG A 448 -3.88 12.44 12.66
CA ARG A 448 -4.54 12.37 11.35
C ARG A 448 -5.26 11.04 11.13
N ILE A 449 -4.58 9.93 11.42
CA ILE A 449 -5.17 8.59 11.33
C ILE A 449 -6.41 8.50 12.23
N LEU A 450 -6.31 8.96 13.48
CA LEU A 450 -7.44 9.03 14.41
C LEU A 450 -8.60 9.84 13.83
N ALA A 451 -8.33 11.06 13.36
CA ALA A 451 -9.35 11.94 12.81
C ALA A 451 -10.05 11.33 11.59
N LEU A 452 -9.28 10.77 10.65
CA LEU A 452 -9.78 10.11 9.45
C LEU A 452 -10.65 8.90 9.78
N GLN A 453 -10.19 8.04 10.69
CA GLN A 453 -10.92 6.84 11.11
C GLN A 453 -12.22 7.18 11.85
N MET A 454 -12.26 8.26 12.64
CA MET A 454 -13.50 8.73 13.27
C MET A 454 -14.50 9.23 12.24
N LYS A 455 -14.05 10.02 11.25
CA LYS A 455 -14.89 10.55 10.18
C LYS A 455 -15.48 9.45 9.30
N LYS A 456 -14.63 8.60 8.71
CA LYS A 456 -15.09 7.49 7.86
C LYS A 456 -15.95 6.50 8.65
N GLY A 457 -15.60 6.19 9.91
CA GLY A 457 -16.38 5.28 10.74
C GLY A 457 -17.82 5.77 11.00
N LYS A 458 -18.01 7.08 11.18
CA LYS A 458 -19.33 7.71 11.29
C LYS A 458 -20.15 7.56 10.00
N GLU A 459 -19.50 7.76 8.85
CA GLU A 459 -20.12 7.67 7.52
C GLU A 459 -20.54 6.24 7.16
N THR A 460 -19.68 5.25 7.43
CA THR A 460 -19.91 3.86 6.99
C THR A 460 -20.86 3.08 7.91
N SER A 461 -20.75 3.25 9.24
CA SER A 461 -21.45 2.37 10.20
C SER A 461 -22.69 3.01 10.85
N GLY A 462 -22.94 4.30 10.61
CA GLY A 462 -23.99 5.09 11.24
C GLY A 462 -23.83 5.32 12.75
N THR A 463 -23.03 4.51 13.44
CA THR A 463 -22.70 4.65 14.86
C THR A 463 -21.32 5.29 15.01
N HIS A 464 -21.26 6.41 15.74
CA HIS A 464 -19.99 7.11 15.93
C HIS A 464 -18.96 6.24 16.68
N PRO A 465 -17.76 5.99 16.12
CA PRO A 465 -16.75 5.11 16.73
C PRO A 465 -16.25 5.59 18.10
N TRP A 466 -16.41 6.89 18.37
CA TRP A 466 -16.06 7.53 19.64
C TRP A 466 -16.51 6.76 20.87
N LYS A 467 -17.72 6.19 20.88
CA LYS A 467 -18.23 5.43 22.05
C LYS A 467 -17.32 4.27 22.43
N GLN A 468 -16.68 3.61 21.46
CA GLN A 468 -15.77 2.49 21.69
C GLN A 468 -14.38 2.95 22.16
N LEU A 469 -13.90 4.09 21.66
CA LEU A 469 -12.57 4.62 21.98
C LEU A 469 -12.54 5.44 23.27
N LYS A 470 -13.63 6.12 23.62
CA LYS A 470 -13.75 7.04 24.76
C LYS A 470 -13.16 6.42 26.04
N GLY A 471 -13.61 5.23 26.42
CA GLY A 471 -13.13 4.53 27.62
C GLY A 471 -11.64 4.13 27.54
N ARG A 472 -11.16 3.74 26.36
CA ARG A 472 -9.75 3.33 26.16
C ARG A 472 -8.78 4.50 26.23
N ILE A 473 -9.21 5.68 25.75
CA ILE A 473 -8.43 6.92 25.83
C ILE A 473 -8.46 7.47 27.25
N TYR A 474 -9.66 7.68 27.81
CA TYR A 474 -9.81 8.34 29.11
C TYR A 474 -9.20 7.54 30.26
N SER A 475 -9.20 6.21 30.20
CA SER A 475 -8.62 5.36 31.26
C SER A 475 -7.10 5.48 31.40
N LYS A 476 -6.38 5.99 30.38
CA LYS A 476 -4.93 6.21 30.48
C LYS A 476 -4.57 7.48 31.24
N PHE A 477 -5.52 8.38 31.46
CA PHE A 477 -5.31 9.64 32.15
C PHE A 477 -5.88 9.58 33.57
N HIS A 478 -5.02 9.16 34.50
CA HIS A 478 -5.26 9.25 35.95
C HIS A 478 -4.36 10.31 36.58
N GLN A 479 -4.62 10.70 37.83
CA GLN A 479 -3.91 11.77 38.53
C GLN A 479 -2.38 11.67 38.42
N ARG A 480 -1.82 10.49 38.72
CA ARG A 480 -0.38 10.24 38.59
C ARG A 480 0.14 10.47 37.17
N LYS A 481 -0.54 9.99 36.13
CA LYS A 481 -0.10 10.16 34.74
C LYS A 481 -0.13 11.63 34.33
N MET A 482 -1.17 12.37 34.74
CA MET A 482 -1.26 13.81 34.46
C MET A 482 -0.09 14.57 35.10
N GLN A 483 0.25 14.26 36.35
CA GLN A 483 1.35 14.90 37.07
C GLN A 483 2.74 14.54 36.53
N GLU A 484 2.88 13.39 35.85
CA GLU A 484 4.13 12.94 35.20
C GLU A 484 4.33 13.53 33.79
N LEU A 485 3.40 14.34 33.27
CA LEU A 485 3.53 14.94 31.95
C LEU A 485 4.63 16.02 31.93
N SER A 486 5.56 15.88 30.98
CA SER A 486 6.51 16.95 30.64
C SER A 486 5.78 18.09 29.91
N GLU A 487 6.48 19.19 29.63
CA GLU A 487 5.94 20.26 28.77
C GLU A 487 5.50 19.71 27.41
N MET A 488 6.32 18.85 26.79
CA MET A 488 5.97 18.16 25.55
C MET A 488 4.79 17.20 25.73
N GLY A 489 4.74 16.47 26.85
CA GLY A 489 3.62 15.59 27.18
C GLY A 489 2.30 16.33 27.28
N LEU A 490 2.32 17.53 27.89
CA LEU A 490 1.16 18.39 28.01
C LEU A 490 0.73 18.97 26.66
N GLN A 491 1.66 19.34 25.79
CA GLN A 491 1.38 19.79 24.42
C GLN A 491 0.71 18.67 23.60
N ASN A 492 1.25 17.45 23.68
CA ASN A 492 0.70 16.28 22.98
C ASN A 492 -0.67 15.89 23.53
N PHE A 493 -0.86 16.00 24.85
CA PHE A 493 -2.18 15.86 25.50
C PHE A 493 -3.20 16.86 24.93
N ILE A 494 -2.88 18.15 24.94
CA ILE A 494 -3.77 19.21 24.42
C ILE A 494 -4.10 18.94 22.94
N SER A 495 -3.09 18.62 22.13
CA SER A 495 -3.26 18.36 20.69
C SER A 495 -4.20 17.17 20.42
N LEU A 496 -4.06 16.08 21.18
CA LEU A 496 -4.97 14.93 21.10
C LEU A 496 -6.41 15.33 21.37
N PHE A 497 -6.64 16.05 22.47
CA PHE A 497 -8.00 16.39 22.88
C PHE A 497 -8.63 17.49 22.02
N LEU A 498 -7.85 18.37 21.41
CA LEU A 498 -8.33 19.28 20.37
C LEU A 498 -8.83 18.49 19.15
N VAL A 499 -8.05 17.52 18.65
CA VAL A 499 -8.47 16.65 17.54
C VAL A 499 -9.72 15.86 17.91
N LEU A 500 -9.79 15.28 19.12
CA LEU A 500 -10.99 14.60 19.60
C LEU A 500 -12.21 15.52 19.67
N SER A 501 -12.05 16.77 20.12
CA SER A 501 -13.14 17.76 20.17
C SER A 501 -13.62 18.17 18.77
N ALA A 502 -12.72 18.13 17.79
CA ALA A 502 -13.07 18.40 16.40
C ALA A 502 -13.88 17.25 15.76
N VAL A 503 -13.57 16.00 16.10
CA VAL A 503 -14.17 14.80 15.46
C VAL A 503 -15.19 14.04 16.31
N ALA A 504 -15.40 14.41 17.58
CA ALA A 504 -16.34 13.76 18.50
C ALA A 504 -17.31 14.77 19.16
N GLU A 505 -17.92 14.39 20.28
CA GLU A 505 -18.83 15.24 21.07
C GLU A 505 -18.03 16.29 21.86
N MET A 506 -17.91 17.49 21.29
CA MET A 506 -17.05 18.57 21.79
C MET A 506 -17.24 18.89 23.28
N GLU A 507 -18.46 19.12 23.75
CA GLU A 507 -18.71 19.51 25.14
C GLU A 507 -18.28 18.43 26.15
N ASP A 508 -18.54 17.16 25.85
CA ASP A 508 -18.13 16.01 26.67
C ASP A 508 -16.59 15.88 26.72
N VAL A 509 -15.92 16.10 25.58
CA VAL A 509 -14.47 16.07 25.51
C VAL A 509 -13.86 17.22 26.31
N VAL A 510 -14.33 18.44 26.13
CA VAL A 510 -13.80 19.64 26.80
C VAL A 510 -14.09 19.65 28.30
N SER A 511 -15.27 19.18 28.73
CA SER A 511 -15.57 18.96 30.14
C SER A 511 -14.57 17.99 30.75
N ARG A 512 -14.29 16.86 30.08
CA ARG A 512 -13.34 15.88 30.58
C ARG A 512 -11.91 16.42 30.63
N VAL A 513 -11.48 17.18 29.63
CA VAL A 513 -10.17 17.85 29.63
C VAL A 513 -10.05 18.77 30.84
N SER A 514 -11.09 19.54 31.12
CA SER A 514 -11.13 20.44 32.27
C SER A 514 -10.92 19.69 33.58
N ASP A 515 -11.62 18.57 33.78
CA ASP A 515 -11.45 17.71 34.96
C ASP A 515 -10.02 17.16 35.08
N LEU A 516 -9.44 16.72 33.96
CA LEU A 516 -8.09 16.15 33.93
C LEU A 516 -7.01 17.19 34.20
N LEU A 517 -7.18 18.42 33.68
CA LEU A 517 -6.28 19.54 33.96
C LEU A 517 -6.37 19.99 35.43
N ASP A 518 -7.52 19.85 36.07
CA ASP A 518 -7.69 20.18 37.50
C ASP A 518 -6.97 19.19 38.44
N LEU A 519 -6.54 18.03 37.95
CA LEU A 519 -5.67 17.10 38.69
C LEU A 519 -4.23 17.62 38.84
N LEU A 520 -3.85 18.64 38.06
CA LEU A 520 -2.52 19.26 38.11
C LEU A 520 -2.50 20.33 39.20
N ASN A 521 -1.52 20.26 40.09
CA ASN A 521 -1.35 21.29 41.12
C ASN A 521 -0.62 22.51 40.54
N PRO A 522 -1.25 23.70 40.47
CA PRO A 522 -0.64 24.88 39.86
C PRO A 522 0.65 25.36 40.55
N SER A 523 0.89 24.98 41.81
CA SER A 523 2.12 25.34 42.54
C SER A 523 3.34 24.49 42.15
N LEU A 524 3.12 23.29 41.60
CA LEU A 524 4.18 22.37 41.19
C LEU A 524 4.53 22.51 39.70
N LEU A 525 3.69 23.18 38.93
CA LEU A 525 3.88 23.38 37.49
C LEU A 525 4.89 24.49 37.20
N SER A 526 5.73 24.25 36.21
CA SER A 526 6.54 25.31 35.61
C SER A 526 5.66 26.35 34.92
N VAL A 527 6.22 27.54 34.72
CA VAL A 527 5.49 28.66 34.09
C VAL A 527 5.21 28.41 32.62
N THR A 528 6.08 27.67 31.92
CA THR A 528 5.83 27.23 30.56
C THR A 528 4.66 26.27 30.49
N GLN A 529 4.58 25.29 31.40
CA GLN A 529 3.42 24.38 31.49
C GLN A 529 2.12 25.14 31.80
N ARG A 530 2.14 26.11 32.72
CA ARG A 530 0.94 26.92 33.03
C ARG A 530 0.50 27.79 31.84
N SER A 531 1.45 28.42 31.16
CA SER A 531 1.19 29.17 29.91
C SER A 531 0.59 28.25 28.84
N LEU A 532 1.12 27.05 28.71
CA LEU A 532 0.65 26.04 27.76
C LEU A 532 -0.78 25.57 28.07
N MET A 533 -1.12 25.34 29.35
CA MET A 533 -2.50 25.02 29.75
C MET A 533 -3.47 26.13 29.34
N TRP A 534 -3.10 27.39 29.59
CA TRP A 534 -3.93 28.53 29.21
C TRP A 534 -4.13 28.57 27.70
N ARG A 535 -3.06 28.45 26.91
CA ARG A 535 -3.15 28.42 25.44
C ARG A 535 -4.05 27.29 24.94
N GLY A 536 -3.94 26.10 25.51
CA GLY A 536 -4.81 24.97 25.18
C GLY A 536 -6.28 25.24 25.49
N CYS A 537 -6.58 25.77 26.69
CA CYS A 537 -7.95 26.16 27.05
C CYS A 537 -8.51 27.25 26.12
N PHE A 538 -7.70 28.23 25.75
CA PHE A 538 -8.09 29.25 24.77
C PHE A 538 -8.31 28.65 23.38
N ALA A 539 -7.53 27.64 22.96
CA ALA A 539 -7.76 26.95 21.69
C ALA A 539 -9.11 26.19 21.69
N PHE A 540 -9.52 25.60 22.81
CA PHE A 540 -10.88 25.05 22.96
C PHE A 540 -11.96 26.13 22.91
N LEU A 541 -11.71 27.28 23.53
CA LEU A 541 -12.62 28.44 23.50
C LEU A 541 -12.81 28.94 22.06
N LEU A 542 -11.72 29.12 21.30
CA LEU A 542 -11.79 29.45 19.87
C LEU A 542 -12.59 28.40 19.07
N MET A 543 -12.47 27.12 19.42
CA MET A 543 -13.24 26.06 18.76
C MET A 543 -14.74 26.10 19.11
N TYR A 544 -15.10 26.55 20.32
CA TYR A 544 -16.49 26.80 20.73
C TYR A 544 -17.07 27.99 19.96
N GLU A 545 -16.31 29.08 19.86
CA GLU A 545 -16.66 30.26 19.06
C GLU A 545 -16.96 29.87 17.60
N GLU A 546 -16.06 29.10 16.95
CA GLU A 546 -16.27 28.64 15.57
C GLU A 546 -17.52 27.79 15.38
N LYS A 547 -17.98 27.10 16.43
CA LYS A 547 -19.20 26.28 16.41
C LYS A 547 -20.42 27.00 17.00
N ASN A 548 -20.30 28.29 17.37
CA ASN A 548 -21.33 29.08 18.04
C ASN A 548 -21.87 28.42 19.33
N ILE A 549 -20.97 27.92 20.18
CA ILE A 549 -21.28 27.32 21.49
C ILE A 549 -20.87 28.29 22.60
N ASP A 550 -21.68 28.39 23.66
CA ASP A 550 -21.42 29.28 24.80
C ASP A 550 -20.05 29.00 25.46
N VAL A 551 -19.23 30.05 25.57
CA VAL A 551 -17.87 29.95 26.12
C VAL A 551 -17.80 30.19 27.63
N SER A 552 -18.93 30.54 28.25
CA SER A 552 -19.06 30.91 29.67
C SER A 552 -18.27 30.02 30.64
N PHE A 553 -18.34 28.68 30.47
CA PHE A 553 -17.67 27.73 31.35
C PHE A 553 -16.14 27.90 31.33
N LEU A 554 -15.53 27.90 30.14
CA LEU A 554 -14.08 28.06 29.99
C LEU A 554 -13.63 29.48 30.29
N ALA A 555 -14.40 30.49 29.85
CA ALA A 555 -14.11 31.90 30.09
C ALA A 555 -14.04 32.21 31.59
N THR A 556 -15.02 31.74 32.37
CA THR A 556 -15.04 31.92 33.83
C THR A 556 -13.82 31.27 34.49
N LYS A 557 -13.51 30.01 34.12
CA LYS A 557 -12.36 29.27 34.67
C LYS A 557 -11.03 29.97 34.38
N LEU A 558 -10.85 30.47 33.15
CA LEU A 558 -9.66 31.20 32.73
C LEU A 558 -9.53 32.55 33.42
N SER A 559 -10.63 33.31 33.53
CA SER A 559 -10.67 34.60 34.23
C SER A 559 -10.35 34.47 35.72
N ASP A 560 -10.90 33.45 36.40
CA ASP A 560 -10.57 33.16 37.80
C ASP A 560 -9.08 32.81 37.99
N ALA A 561 -8.50 32.06 37.05
CA ALA A 561 -7.09 31.73 37.06
C ALA A 561 -6.22 32.97 36.84
N PHE A 562 -6.59 33.83 35.89
CA PHE A 562 -5.94 35.11 35.65
C PHE A 562 -5.99 36.01 36.88
N GLN A 563 -7.17 36.16 37.52
CA GLN A 563 -7.36 37.01 38.68
C GLN A 563 -6.45 36.59 39.85
N LYS A 564 -6.26 35.27 40.07
CA LYS A 564 -5.35 34.75 41.09
C LYS A 564 -3.89 35.14 40.80
N VAL A 565 -3.45 34.99 39.55
CA VAL A 565 -2.09 35.35 39.10
C VAL A 565 -1.86 36.87 39.18
N ALA A 566 -2.84 37.66 38.76
CA ALA A 566 -2.80 39.12 38.84
C ALA A 566 -2.72 39.60 40.29
N LYS A 567 -3.53 39.03 41.20
CA LYS A 567 -3.47 39.32 42.63
C LYS A 567 -2.06 39.06 43.20
N GLU A 568 -1.46 37.92 42.89
CA GLU A 568 -0.08 37.58 43.31
C GLU A 568 0.95 38.58 42.76
N PHE A 569 0.80 38.99 41.50
CA PHE A 569 1.67 39.97 40.86
C PHE A 569 1.62 41.35 41.55
N TYR A 570 0.43 41.78 41.98
CA TYR A 570 0.23 43.06 42.66
C TYR A 570 0.64 43.08 44.14
N LEU A 571 0.85 41.92 44.78
CA LEU A 571 1.31 41.87 46.17
C LEU A 571 2.67 42.56 46.31
N LYS A 572 2.79 43.44 47.31
CA LYS A 572 4.03 44.17 47.61
C LYS A 572 5.16 43.25 48.07
N THR A 573 4.82 42.07 48.58
CA THR A 573 5.75 41.05 49.08
C THR A 573 6.33 40.16 47.99
N THR A 574 5.81 40.23 46.76
CA THR A 574 6.29 39.41 45.63
C THR A 574 7.61 39.97 45.11
N ASP A 575 8.64 39.15 45.08
CA ASP A 575 9.96 39.54 44.58
C ASP A 575 9.96 39.85 43.07
N PHE A 576 11.01 40.52 42.61
CA PHE A 576 11.11 40.96 41.21
C PHE A 576 11.18 39.79 40.22
N THR A 577 11.94 38.74 40.53
CA THR A 577 12.12 37.57 39.67
C THR A 577 10.79 36.82 39.45
N ARG A 578 10.00 36.69 40.52
CA ARG A 578 8.66 36.12 40.50
C ARG A 578 7.70 36.99 39.71
N LYS A 579 7.77 38.33 39.85
CA LYS A 579 6.97 39.25 39.04
C LYS A 579 7.26 39.11 37.55
N VAL A 580 8.52 39.03 37.13
CA VAL A 580 8.89 38.79 35.72
C VAL A 580 8.27 37.49 35.21
N THR A 581 8.29 36.45 36.05
CA THR A 581 7.75 35.13 35.71
C THR A 581 6.22 35.13 35.59
N LEU A 582 5.53 35.82 36.51
CA LEU A 582 4.07 36.00 36.47
C LEU A 582 3.63 36.87 35.29
N TRP A 583 4.43 37.88 34.92
CA TRP A 583 4.17 38.73 33.76
C TRP A 583 4.09 37.93 32.46
N THR A 584 4.94 36.92 32.27
CA THR A 584 4.86 36.01 31.11
C THR A 584 3.50 35.31 31.01
N LEU A 585 2.92 34.90 32.14
CA LEU A 585 1.58 34.30 32.17
C LEU A 585 0.49 35.33 31.85
N LEU A 586 0.56 36.50 32.47
CA LEU A 586 -0.39 37.60 32.24
C LEU A 586 -0.38 38.03 30.77
N SER A 587 0.79 38.18 30.16
CA SER A 587 0.94 38.46 28.72
C SER A 587 0.30 37.35 27.88
N THR A 588 0.58 36.07 28.19
CA THR A 588 -0.03 34.94 27.46
C THR A 588 -1.56 35.02 27.49
N TYR A 589 -2.15 35.38 28.63
CA TYR A 589 -3.59 35.54 28.76
C TYR A 589 -4.10 36.69 27.90
N MET A 590 -3.48 37.87 28.00
CA MET A 590 -3.88 39.06 27.23
C MET A 590 -3.80 38.81 25.72
N ASP A 591 -2.70 38.20 25.25
CA ASP A 591 -2.51 37.84 23.84
C ASP A 591 -3.60 36.85 23.38
N ALA A 592 -3.92 35.85 24.20
CA ALA A 592 -4.95 34.86 23.89
C ALA A 592 -6.38 35.42 23.92
N VAL A 593 -6.69 36.33 24.84
CA VAL A 593 -7.98 37.05 24.86
C VAL A 593 -8.12 37.88 23.59
N GLN A 594 -7.07 38.60 23.19
CA GLN A 594 -7.08 39.35 21.94
C GLN A 594 -7.44 38.45 20.75
N GLU A 595 -6.82 37.27 20.62
CA GLU A 595 -7.13 36.31 19.54
C GLU A 595 -8.61 35.89 19.54
N VAL A 596 -9.21 35.66 20.70
CA VAL A 596 -10.64 35.31 20.82
C VAL A 596 -11.54 36.43 20.33
N PHE A 597 -11.27 37.67 20.75
CA PHE A 597 -12.06 38.83 20.35
C PHE A 597 -11.88 39.18 18.87
N GLU A 598 -10.69 38.96 18.30
CA GLU A 598 -10.44 39.14 16.87
C GLU A 598 -11.12 38.06 16.01
N THR A 599 -11.36 36.87 16.57
CA THR A 599 -12.01 35.75 15.88
C THR A 599 -13.54 35.79 16.04
N SER A 600 -14.06 36.29 17.17
CA SER A 600 -15.50 36.40 17.41
C SER A 600 -16.12 37.43 16.47
N SER A 601 -17.12 37.01 15.69
CA SER A 601 -17.79 37.86 14.72
C SER A 601 -18.82 38.80 15.37
N TYR A 602 -19.33 38.46 16.56
CA TYR A 602 -20.50 39.14 17.13
C TYR A 602 -20.48 39.35 18.66
N LEU A 603 -19.48 38.90 19.44
CA LEU A 603 -19.38 39.11 20.90
C LEU A 603 -20.68 38.75 21.68
N HIS A 604 -21.22 37.56 21.45
CA HIS A 604 -22.54 37.15 21.97
C HIS A 604 -22.51 35.89 22.87
N LEU A 605 -21.36 35.25 23.06
CA LEU A 605 -21.20 33.91 23.65
C LEU A 605 -20.58 33.90 25.04
N SER A 606 -20.63 35.03 25.77
CA SER A 606 -20.05 35.27 27.10
C SER A 606 -18.56 35.63 27.09
N GLU A 607 -18.03 36.13 25.98
CA GLU A 607 -16.63 36.58 25.83
C GLU A 607 -16.28 37.71 26.81
N GLU A 608 -17.27 38.52 27.22
CA GLU A 608 -17.12 39.58 28.22
C GLU A 608 -16.52 39.10 29.55
N LYS A 609 -16.67 37.81 29.89
CA LYS A 609 -16.14 37.23 31.13
C LYS A 609 -14.61 37.12 31.13
N LEU A 610 -13.97 37.27 29.97
CA LEU A 610 -12.51 37.28 29.82
C LEU A 610 -11.89 38.65 30.15
N LEU A 611 -12.69 39.70 30.29
CA LEU A 611 -12.27 41.04 30.72
C LEU A 611 -12.35 41.16 32.25
#